data_AF-A0A2V9JAN9-F1
#
_entry.id   AF-A0A2V9JAN9-F1
#
_cell.length_a   1.000
_cell.length_b   1.000
_cell.length_c   1.000
_cell.angle_alpha   90.00
_cell.angle_beta   90.00
_cell.angle_gamma   90.00
#
_symmetry.space_group_name_H-M   'P 1'
#
loop_
_entity.id
_entity.type
_entity.pdbx_description
1 polymer ?
#
loop_
_entity_poly.entity_id
_entity_poly.type
_entity_poly.pdbx_seq_one_letter_code
_entity_poly.pdbx_strand_id
1 'polypeptide(L)'
;MEVVPVDLVASAIVVVSALLLGGNNEAVYQLGTADANPMALESLVVLLDAESRRRKNGDRRAALIDRLLGARPLGRPRFVSAADARARRAGLQKRIERAQALIAGAKKVLGAARLPGERSLAGLSTALRTLALQAAFREQTLDQYLPFVLGNRYVFESESIRAAYALISETERKLLPWNPEQIDWKSYWVNNQIKGIERWVQPEAVKAWTFRI
;
A
#
# COMPACT_ATOMS: atom_id res chain seq x y z
N MET A 1 -6.07 -8.23 7.82
CA MET A 1 -6.56 -7.05 7.08
C MET A 1 -8.02 -7.31 6.75
N GLU A 2 -8.85 -6.28 6.79
CA GLU A 2 -10.25 -6.36 6.35
C GLU A 2 -10.37 -5.93 4.88
N VAL A 3 -11.03 -6.75 4.08
CA VAL A 3 -11.30 -6.52 2.65
C VAL A 3 -12.62 -7.19 2.35
N VAL A 4 -13.59 -6.46 1.79
CA VAL A 4 -14.88 -7.04 1.39
C VAL A 4 -15.08 -6.85 -0.11
N PRO A 5 -15.19 -7.92 -0.90
CA PRO A 5 -15.58 -7.84 -2.30
C PRO A 5 -16.93 -7.12 -2.49
N VAL A 6 -17.01 -6.25 -3.50
CA VAL A 6 -18.16 -5.36 -3.73
C VAL A 6 -19.45 -6.11 -4.08
N ASP A 7 -19.33 -7.27 -4.72
CA ASP A 7 -20.41 -8.19 -5.06
C ASP A 7 -21.07 -8.79 -3.81
N LEU A 8 -20.26 -9.15 -2.81
CA LEU A 8 -20.76 -9.57 -1.52
C LEU A 8 -21.50 -8.40 -0.83
N VAL A 9 -20.93 -7.19 -0.85
CA VAL A 9 -21.59 -5.99 -0.30
C VAL A 9 -22.93 -5.70 -0.97
N ALA A 10 -22.97 -5.75 -2.31
CA ALA A 10 -24.19 -5.54 -3.06
C ALA A 10 -25.27 -6.58 -2.73
N SER A 11 -24.89 -7.86 -2.63
CA SER A 11 -25.79 -8.95 -2.24
C SER A 11 -26.37 -8.73 -0.85
N ALA A 12 -25.53 -8.36 0.12
CA ALA A 12 -25.94 -8.06 1.47
C ALA A 12 -26.90 -6.86 1.54
N ILE A 13 -26.65 -5.80 0.76
CA ILE A 13 -27.56 -4.63 0.69
C ILE A 13 -28.96 -5.05 0.23
N VAL A 14 -29.07 -5.92 -0.76
CA VAL A 14 -30.37 -6.40 -1.27
C VAL A 14 -31.11 -7.20 -0.20
N VAL A 15 -30.42 -8.15 0.46
CA VAL A 15 -31.00 -8.96 1.54
C VAL A 15 -31.46 -8.09 2.71
N VAL A 16 -30.61 -7.16 3.17
CA VAL A 16 -30.93 -6.24 4.27
C VAL A 16 -32.09 -5.32 3.91
N SER A 17 -32.14 -4.83 2.66
CA SER A 17 -33.25 -4.00 2.19
C SER A 17 -34.58 -4.75 2.20
N ALA A 18 -34.59 -6.03 1.81
CA ALA A 18 -35.78 -6.87 1.87
C ALA A 18 -36.25 -7.08 3.32
N LEU A 19 -35.31 -7.34 4.25
CA LEU A 19 -35.63 -7.47 5.67
C LEU A 19 -36.17 -6.17 6.27
N LEU A 20 -35.60 -5.02 5.89
CA LEU A 20 -36.06 -3.71 6.31
C LEU A 20 -37.49 -3.43 5.85
N LEU A 21 -37.80 -3.70 4.57
CA LEU A 21 -39.15 -3.56 4.03
C LEU A 21 -40.15 -4.52 4.69
N GLY A 22 -39.68 -5.70 5.11
CA GLY A 22 -40.47 -6.69 5.84
C GLY A 22 -40.59 -6.44 7.35
N GLY A 23 -39.92 -5.42 7.90
CA GLY A 23 -39.92 -5.13 9.34
C GLY A 23 -39.14 -6.13 10.20
N ASN A 24 -38.25 -6.93 9.60
CA ASN A 24 -37.45 -7.98 10.26
C ASN A 24 -35.94 -7.63 10.28
N ASN A 25 -35.59 -6.35 10.22
CA ASN A 25 -34.21 -5.91 10.20
C ASN A 25 -33.63 -5.65 11.61
N GLU A 26 -32.31 -5.77 11.70
CA GLU A 26 -31.50 -5.25 12.79
C GLU A 26 -31.14 -3.78 12.56
N ALA A 27 -30.66 -3.11 13.61
CA ALA A 27 -30.24 -1.71 13.53
C ALA A 27 -28.94 -1.52 12.70
N VAL A 28 -28.02 -2.48 12.76
CA VAL A 28 -26.71 -2.41 12.10
C VAL A 28 -26.34 -3.77 11.53
N TYR A 29 -25.85 -3.76 10.28
CA TYR A 29 -25.26 -4.91 9.63
C TYR A 29 -23.81 -4.60 9.28
N GLN A 30 -22.88 -5.17 10.04
CA GLN A 30 -21.46 -5.10 9.72
C GLN A 30 -21.13 -6.16 8.66
N LEU A 31 -20.41 -5.73 7.64
CA LEU A 31 -19.92 -6.59 6.57
C LEU A 31 -18.41 -6.70 6.72
N GLY A 32 -17.94 -7.85 7.16
CA GLY A 32 -16.52 -8.17 7.28
C GLY A 32 -16.22 -9.56 6.75
N THR A 33 -15.00 -9.75 6.26
CA THR A 33 -14.45 -11.06 5.89
C THR A 33 -13.38 -11.53 6.87
N ALA A 34 -12.75 -10.63 7.63
CA ALA A 34 -11.64 -10.99 8.50
C ALA A 34 -12.06 -11.79 9.75
N ASP A 35 -13.35 -11.80 10.09
CA ASP A 35 -13.93 -12.65 11.14
C ASP A 35 -13.87 -14.15 10.76
N ALA A 36 -14.02 -14.47 9.47
CA ALA A 36 -14.10 -15.84 8.95
C ALA A 36 -12.89 -16.27 8.11
N ASN A 37 -12.38 -15.37 7.28
CA ASN A 37 -11.33 -15.63 6.28
C ASN A 37 -10.31 -14.48 6.23
N PRO A 38 -9.54 -14.27 7.32
CA PRO A 38 -8.60 -13.16 7.41
C PRO A 38 -7.44 -13.30 6.44
N MET A 39 -7.11 -12.22 5.75
CA MET A 39 -5.87 -12.12 4.97
C MET A 39 -4.81 -11.33 5.74
N ALA A 40 -3.65 -11.96 5.97
CA ALA A 40 -2.49 -11.29 6.57
C ALA A 40 -1.86 -10.30 5.57
N LEU A 41 -1.42 -9.14 6.08
CA LEU A 41 -0.76 -8.13 5.25
C LEU A 41 0.55 -8.67 4.65
N GLU A 42 1.25 -9.51 5.42
CA GLU A 42 2.47 -10.20 5.01
C GLU A 42 2.23 -11.04 3.76
N SER A 43 1.19 -11.87 3.78
CA SER A 43 0.81 -12.73 2.66
C SER A 43 0.45 -11.91 1.43
N LEU A 44 -0.31 -10.81 1.61
CA LEU A 44 -0.66 -9.92 0.52
C LEU A 44 0.59 -9.27 -0.11
N VAL A 45 1.48 -8.71 0.70
CA VAL A 45 2.70 -8.04 0.20
C VAL A 45 3.57 -9.03 -0.58
N VAL A 46 3.75 -10.25 -0.06
CA VAL A 46 4.50 -11.30 -0.77
C VAL A 46 3.84 -11.66 -2.09
N LEU A 47 2.51 -11.79 -2.11
CA LEU A 47 1.75 -12.05 -3.34
C LEU A 47 1.92 -10.93 -4.37
N LEU A 48 1.71 -9.67 -3.99
CA LEU A 48 1.83 -8.52 -4.88
C LEU A 48 3.25 -8.38 -5.43
N ASP A 49 4.26 -8.61 -4.60
CA ASP A 49 5.68 -8.56 -5.00
C ASP A 49 6.04 -9.70 -5.96
N ALA A 50 5.51 -10.91 -5.75
CA ALA A 50 5.67 -12.02 -6.68
C ALA A 50 4.99 -11.74 -8.04
N GLU A 51 3.77 -11.21 -8.02
CA GLU A 51 3.02 -10.87 -9.23
C GLU A 51 3.65 -9.72 -10.01
N SER A 52 4.12 -8.67 -9.32
CA SER A 52 4.86 -7.57 -9.94
C SER A 52 6.09 -8.08 -10.69
N ARG A 53 6.87 -8.98 -10.07
CA ARG A 53 8.05 -9.59 -10.72
C ARG A 53 7.68 -10.50 -11.89
N ARG A 54 6.63 -11.31 -11.77
CA ARG A 54 6.15 -12.16 -12.88
C ARG A 54 5.81 -11.30 -14.11
N ARG A 55 5.10 -10.19 -13.91
CA ARG A 55 4.70 -9.26 -14.98
C ARG A 55 5.90 -8.54 -15.60
N LYS A 56 6.83 -8.04 -14.78
CA LYS A 56 8.09 -7.43 -15.27
C LYS A 56 8.94 -8.39 -16.10
N ASN A 57 9.00 -9.66 -15.72
CA ASN A 57 9.74 -10.66 -16.48
C ASN A 57 9.05 -11.03 -17.81
N GLY A 58 7.72 -10.89 -17.88
CA GLY A 58 6.94 -11.12 -19.10
C GLY A 58 7.03 -9.97 -20.11
N ASP A 59 7.25 -8.73 -19.65
CA ASP A 59 7.31 -7.54 -20.50
C ASP A 59 8.77 -7.09 -20.76
N ARG A 60 9.34 -7.57 -21.87
CA ARG A 60 10.70 -7.23 -22.32
C ARG A 60 10.92 -5.72 -22.48
N ARG A 61 9.87 -4.94 -22.77
CA ARG A 61 9.96 -3.49 -23.00
C ARG A 61 10.04 -2.73 -21.67
N ALA A 62 9.25 -3.13 -20.68
CA ALA A 62 9.32 -2.60 -19.31
C ALA A 62 10.67 -2.92 -18.65
N ALA A 63 11.19 -4.14 -18.85
CA ALA A 63 12.49 -4.54 -18.31
C ALA A 63 13.67 -3.73 -18.90
N LEU A 64 13.55 -3.32 -20.17
CA LEU A 64 14.53 -2.47 -20.85
C LEU A 64 14.46 -1.02 -20.32
N ILE A 65 13.25 -0.48 -20.13
CA ILE A 65 13.03 0.87 -19.57
C ILE A 65 13.54 0.95 -18.12
N ASP A 66 13.24 -0.04 -17.27
CA ASP A 66 13.76 -0.09 -15.90
C ASP A 66 15.29 -0.13 -15.86
N ARG A 67 15.93 -0.86 -16.79
CA ARG A 67 17.40 -0.89 -16.95
C ARG A 67 17.96 0.47 -17.37
N LEU A 68 17.29 1.15 -18.30
CA LEU A 68 17.72 2.44 -18.85
C LEU A 68 17.56 3.58 -17.83
N LEU A 69 16.52 3.51 -16.99
CA LEU A 69 16.23 4.46 -15.91
C LEU A 69 17.00 4.14 -14.61
N GLY A 70 17.83 3.09 -14.60
CA GLY A 70 18.61 2.71 -13.42
C GLY A 70 17.75 2.26 -12.22
N ALA A 71 16.54 1.78 -12.47
CA ALA A 71 15.66 1.26 -11.44
C ALA A 71 16.30 0.02 -10.80
N ARG A 72 16.89 0.20 -9.61
CA ARG A 72 17.41 -0.94 -8.83
C ARG A 72 16.25 -1.90 -8.54
N PRO A 73 16.45 -3.22 -8.66
CA PRO A 73 15.47 -4.17 -8.18
C PRO A 73 15.22 -3.86 -6.70
N LEU A 74 13.99 -3.45 -6.37
CA LEU A 74 13.59 -3.34 -4.97
C LEU A 74 13.83 -4.74 -4.37
N GLY A 75 14.68 -4.80 -3.35
CA GLY A 75 14.88 -6.03 -2.60
C GLY A 75 13.54 -6.54 -2.08
N ARG A 76 13.46 -7.84 -1.77
CA ARG A 76 12.24 -8.43 -1.21
C ARG A 76 11.75 -7.56 -0.04
N PRO A 77 10.45 -7.19 0.01
CA PRO A 77 9.90 -6.43 1.11
C PRO A 77 10.17 -7.18 2.41
N ARG A 78 10.66 -6.46 3.42
CA ARG A 78 10.96 -7.00 4.73
C ARG A 78 10.08 -6.30 5.75
N PHE A 79 9.34 -7.09 6.51
CA PHE A 79 8.64 -6.61 7.70
C PHE A 79 9.68 -6.31 8.77
N VAL A 80 9.52 -5.17 9.42
CA VAL A 80 10.39 -4.68 10.48
C VAL A 80 9.53 -4.19 11.62
N SER A 81 9.99 -4.36 12.85
CA SER A 81 9.29 -3.79 14.00
C SER A 81 9.33 -2.25 13.92
N ALA A 82 8.35 -1.60 14.54
CA ALA A 82 8.34 -0.14 14.63
C ALA A 82 9.60 0.41 15.35
N ALA A 83 10.13 -0.34 16.32
CA ALA A 83 11.39 0.01 17.00
C ALA A 83 12.58 -0.05 16.04
N ASP A 84 12.71 -1.15 15.28
CA ASP A 84 13.79 -1.31 14.30
C ASP A 84 13.70 -0.27 13.18
N ALA A 85 12.49 0.03 12.72
CA ALA A 85 12.24 1.06 11.73
C ALA A 85 12.73 2.44 12.23
N ARG A 86 12.39 2.81 13.46
CA ARG A 86 12.87 4.05 14.10
C ARG A 86 14.38 4.06 14.28
N ALA A 87 14.99 2.95 14.69
CA ALA A 87 16.44 2.85 14.86
C ALA A 87 17.18 3.04 13.52
N ARG A 88 16.70 2.37 12.45
CA ARG A 88 17.25 2.51 11.09
C ARG A 88 17.10 3.94 10.57
N ARG A 89 15.95 4.55 10.82
CA ARG A 89 15.65 5.95 10.49
C ARG A 89 16.65 6.90 11.14
N ALA A 90 16.81 6.82 12.47
CA ALA A 90 17.77 7.64 13.21
C ALA A 90 19.21 7.45 12.70
N GLY A 91 19.58 6.22 12.33
CA GLY A 91 20.87 5.94 11.70
C GLY A 91 21.04 6.60 10.33
N LEU A 92 20.02 6.58 9.49
CA LEU A 92 20.05 7.24 8.17
C LEU A 92 20.18 8.75 8.31
N GLN A 93 19.38 9.37 9.19
CA GLN A 93 19.43 10.80 9.43
C GLN A 93 20.82 11.25 9.89
N LYS A 94 21.41 10.55 10.88
CA LYS A 94 22.80 10.82 11.33
C LYS A 94 23.83 10.71 10.20
N ARG A 95 23.64 9.77 9.26
CA ARG A 95 24.54 9.62 8.11
C ARG A 95 24.41 10.79 7.12
N ILE A 96 23.18 11.25 6.87
CA ILE A 96 22.91 12.42 6.02
C ILE A 96 23.53 13.67 6.65
N GLU A 97 23.31 13.90 7.95
CA GLU A 97 23.88 15.04 8.69
C GLU A 97 25.41 15.03 8.64
N ARG A 98 26.05 13.87 8.88
CA ARG A 98 27.51 13.73 8.75
C ARG A 98 28.00 14.03 7.33
N ALA A 99 27.32 13.54 6.30
CA ALA A 99 27.70 13.81 4.92
C ALA A 99 27.56 15.31 4.58
N GLN A 100 26.50 15.97 5.05
CA GLN A 100 26.32 17.41 4.90
C GLN A 100 27.43 18.20 5.61
N ALA A 101 27.82 17.80 6.83
CA ALA A 101 28.91 18.44 7.57
C ALA A 101 30.26 18.29 6.85
N LEU A 102 30.56 17.09 6.31
CA LEU A 102 31.78 16.84 5.54
C LEU A 102 31.84 17.70 4.28
N ILE A 103 30.74 17.79 3.53
CA ILE A 103 30.68 18.63 2.31
C ILE A 103 30.79 20.10 2.65
N ALA A 104 30.16 20.56 3.74
CA ALA A 104 30.30 21.94 4.20
C ALA A 104 31.75 22.26 4.59
N GLY A 105 32.43 21.35 5.28
CA GLY A 105 33.86 21.46 5.60
C GLY A 105 34.73 21.50 4.35
N ALA A 106 34.50 20.59 3.40
CA ALA A 106 35.22 20.55 2.12
C ALA A 106 35.01 21.83 1.30
N LYS A 107 33.78 22.36 1.28
CA LYS A 107 33.46 23.64 0.62
C LYS A 107 34.21 24.80 1.26
N LYS A 108 34.30 24.85 2.60
CA LYS A 108 35.05 25.89 3.33
C LYS A 108 36.55 25.84 3.00
N VAL A 109 37.14 24.65 2.93
CA VAL A 109 38.56 24.46 2.59
C VAL A 109 38.84 24.84 1.14
N LEU A 110 38.00 24.39 0.20
CA LEU A 110 38.16 24.72 -1.23
C LEU A 110 38.01 26.21 -1.50
N GLY A 111 37.05 26.88 -0.84
CA GLY A 111 36.88 28.33 -0.94
C GLY A 111 38.04 29.12 -0.34
N ALA A 112 38.61 28.65 0.78
CA ALA A 112 39.80 29.26 1.37
C ALA A 112 41.06 29.06 0.50
N ALA A 113 41.18 27.93 -0.19
CA ALA A 113 42.32 27.59 -1.03
C ALA A 113 42.17 28.02 -2.51
N ARG A 114 41.04 28.63 -2.91
CA ARG A 114 40.70 29.02 -4.29
C ARG A 114 40.87 27.89 -5.31
N LEU A 115 40.57 26.66 -4.91
CA LEU A 115 40.76 25.47 -5.74
C LEU A 115 39.52 25.20 -6.62
N PRO A 116 39.70 24.70 -7.86
CA PRO A 116 38.58 24.32 -8.73
C PRO A 116 37.87 23.08 -8.18
N GLY A 117 36.53 23.13 -8.10
CA GLY A 117 35.71 22.01 -7.58
C GLY A 117 34.41 22.41 -6.87
N GLU A 118 34.22 23.69 -6.56
CA GLU A 118 33.07 24.19 -5.80
C GLU A 118 31.71 23.88 -6.43
N ARG A 119 31.60 23.92 -7.77
CA ARG A 119 30.35 23.62 -8.48
C ARG A 119 29.88 22.17 -8.31
N SER A 120 30.83 21.22 -8.28
CA SER A 120 30.54 19.80 -8.05
C SER A 120 30.04 19.56 -6.62
N LEU A 121 30.70 20.18 -5.63
CA LEU A 121 30.24 20.12 -4.23
C LEU A 121 28.90 20.81 -4.00
N ALA A 122 28.61 21.90 -4.73
CA ALA A 122 27.31 22.55 -4.68
C ALA A 122 26.20 21.61 -5.19
N GLY A 123 26.42 20.92 -6.32
CA GLY A 123 25.51 19.90 -6.84
C GLY A 123 25.26 18.77 -5.85
N LEU A 124 26.33 18.22 -5.25
CA LEU A 124 26.22 17.16 -4.24
C LEU A 124 25.50 17.63 -2.97
N SER A 125 25.78 18.86 -2.51
CA SER A 125 25.09 19.46 -1.36
C SER A 125 23.59 19.61 -1.64
N THR A 126 23.20 20.05 -2.83
CA THR A 126 21.79 20.17 -3.23
C THR A 126 21.13 18.81 -3.28
N ALA A 127 21.78 17.80 -3.89
CA ALA A 127 21.26 16.44 -3.92
C ALA A 127 21.05 15.86 -2.51
N LEU A 128 22.00 16.04 -1.59
CA LEU A 128 21.85 15.59 -0.20
C LEU A 128 20.75 16.35 0.55
N ARG A 129 20.56 17.65 0.30
CA ARG A 129 19.45 18.41 0.90
C ARG A 129 18.11 17.88 0.41
N THR A 130 17.98 17.62 -0.89
CA THR A 130 16.77 17.02 -1.47
C THR A 130 16.50 15.64 -0.87
N LEU A 131 17.52 14.80 -0.73
CA LEU A 131 17.39 13.49 -0.08
C LEU A 131 16.97 13.61 1.39
N ALA A 132 17.54 14.58 2.13
CA ALA A 132 17.15 14.84 3.51
C ALA A 132 15.68 15.24 3.63
N LEU A 133 15.21 16.16 2.78
CA LEU A 133 13.81 16.58 2.73
C LEU A 133 12.87 15.43 2.36
N GLN A 134 13.23 14.63 1.36
CA GLN A 134 12.45 13.46 0.96
C GLN A 134 12.38 12.41 2.06
N ALA A 135 13.49 12.17 2.77
CA ALA A 135 13.52 11.27 3.93
C ALA A 135 12.60 11.80 5.04
N ALA A 136 12.75 13.06 5.44
CA ALA A 136 11.94 13.68 6.49
C ALA A 136 10.44 13.66 6.15
N PHE A 137 10.06 13.97 4.91
CA PHE A 137 8.66 13.92 4.48
C PHE A 137 8.08 12.51 4.57
N ARG A 138 8.79 11.51 4.02
CA ARG A 138 8.38 10.10 4.11
C ARG A 138 8.20 9.66 5.56
N GLU A 139 9.10 10.09 6.42
CA GLU A 139 9.06 9.76 7.83
C GLU A 139 7.87 10.39 8.54
N GLN A 140 7.59 11.67 8.29
CA GLN A 140 6.42 12.36 8.83
C GLN A 140 5.12 11.66 8.42
N THR A 141 5.02 11.27 7.14
CA THR A 141 3.88 10.49 6.65
C THR A 141 3.76 9.16 7.39
N LEU A 142 4.87 8.42 7.57
CA LEU A 142 4.82 7.15 8.29
C LEU A 142 4.40 7.32 9.76
N ASP A 143 4.93 8.32 10.46
CA ASP A 143 4.57 8.59 11.85
C ASP A 143 3.09 8.96 11.99
N GLN A 144 2.52 9.68 11.01
CA GLN A 144 1.10 10.02 10.97
C GLN A 144 0.21 8.78 10.86
N TYR A 145 0.61 7.76 10.09
CA TYR A 145 -0.21 6.56 9.87
C TYR A 145 0.06 5.44 10.87
N LEU A 146 1.24 5.41 11.52
CA LEU A 146 1.64 4.32 12.43
C LEU A 146 0.61 4.00 13.54
N PRO A 147 -0.01 4.99 14.21
CA PRO A 147 -1.02 4.73 15.24
C PRO A 147 -2.24 3.97 14.71
N PHE A 148 -2.63 4.22 13.46
CA PHE A 148 -3.77 3.55 12.83
C PHE A 148 -3.42 2.14 12.37
N VAL A 149 -2.15 1.88 12.02
CA VAL A 149 -1.69 0.57 11.55
C VAL A 149 -1.34 -0.37 12.70
N LEU A 150 -0.70 0.13 13.77
CA LEU A 150 -0.17 -0.69 14.86
C LEU A 150 -0.83 -0.45 16.22
N GLY A 151 -1.46 0.71 16.42
CA GLY A 151 -2.00 1.10 17.72
C GLY A 151 -3.40 0.56 18.01
N ASN A 152 -4.10 0.06 17.00
CA ASN A 152 -5.47 -0.40 17.13
C ASN A 152 -5.58 -1.90 16.91
N ARG A 153 -6.35 -2.57 17.77
CA ARG A 153 -6.82 -3.94 17.54
C ARG A 153 -8.23 -3.86 16.99
N TYR A 154 -8.36 -4.07 15.69
CA TYR A 154 -9.68 -4.17 15.06
C TYR A 154 -10.24 -5.58 15.27
N VAL A 155 -11.45 -5.65 15.83
CA VAL A 155 -12.26 -6.86 15.90
C VAL A 155 -13.43 -6.63 14.96
N PHE A 156 -13.63 -7.53 14.00
CA PHE A 156 -14.71 -7.47 13.03
C PHE A 156 -15.73 -8.55 13.40
N GLU A 157 -17.01 -8.18 13.44
CA GLU A 157 -18.10 -9.09 13.81
C GLU A 157 -19.21 -8.97 12.78
N SER A 158 -19.50 -10.07 12.06
CA SER A 158 -20.50 -10.12 10.99
C SER A 158 -21.72 -10.96 11.38
N GLU A 159 -22.08 -11.02 12.67
CA GLU A 159 -23.15 -11.91 13.15
C GLU A 159 -24.54 -11.55 12.61
N SER A 160 -24.90 -10.26 12.63
CA SER A 160 -26.22 -9.81 12.15
C SER A 160 -26.45 -10.16 10.69
N ILE A 161 -25.42 -10.03 9.82
CA ILE A 161 -25.58 -10.39 8.41
C ILE A 161 -25.68 -11.91 8.23
N ARG A 162 -24.97 -12.71 9.03
CA ARG A 162 -25.11 -14.18 9.02
C ARG A 162 -26.52 -14.61 9.45
N ALA A 163 -27.07 -13.97 10.49
CA ALA A 163 -28.44 -14.18 10.93
C ALA A 163 -29.45 -13.80 9.83
N ALA A 164 -29.27 -12.65 9.17
CA ALA A 164 -30.11 -12.24 8.03
C ALA A 164 -30.09 -13.29 6.90
N TYR A 165 -28.91 -13.80 6.56
CA TYR A 165 -28.76 -14.84 5.56
C TYR A 165 -29.38 -16.18 5.98
N ALA A 166 -29.48 -16.46 7.28
CA ALA A 166 -30.19 -17.63 7.78
C ALA A 166 -31.70 -17.58 7.53
N LEU A 167 -32.29 -16.38 7.40
CA LEU A 167 -33.73 -16.18 7.19
C LEU A 167 -34.18 -16.36 5.75
N ILE A 168 -33.28 -16.15 4.77
CA ILE A 168 -33.63 -16.27 3.35
C ILE A 168 -33.50 -17.71 2.87
N SER A 169 -34.26 -18.04 1.82
CA SER A 169 -34.29 -19.39 1.24
C SER A 169 -32.95 -19.75 0.57
N GLU A 170 -32.67 -21.05 0.45
CA GLU A 170 -31.47 -21.54 -0.23
C GLU A 170 -31.41 -21.09 -1.70
N THR A 171 -32.57 -20.94 -2.36
CA THR A 171 -32.66 -20.42 -3.72
C THR A 171 -32.18 -18.97 -3.79
N GLU A 172 -32.59 -18.12 -2.85
CA GLU A 172 -32.17 -16.71 -2.78
C GLU A 172 -30.70 -16.57 -2.41
N ARG A 173 -30.19 -17.40 -1.48
CA ARG A 173 -28.75 -17.40 -1.14
C ARG A 173 -27.84 -17.66 -2.34
N LYS A 174 -28.28 -18.49 -3.28
CA LYS A 174 -27.55 -18.76 -4.52
C LYS A 174 -27.55 -17.56 -5.48
N LEU A 175 -28.61 -16.75 -5.47
CA LEU A 175 -28.71 -15.54 -6.28
C LEU A 175 -27.96 -14.35 -5.67
N LEU A 176 -27.93 -14.28 -4.34
CA LEU A 176 -27.35 -13.18 -3.57
C LEU A 176 -26.27 -13.70 -2.62
N PRO A 177 -25.15 -14.25 -3.10
CA PRO A 177 -24.20 -14.94 -2.23
C PRO A 177 -23.54 -14.01 -1.19
N TRP A 178 -23.43 -14.51 0.04
CA TRP A 178 -22.60 -13.94 1.11
C TRP A 178 -21.83 -15.06 1.81
N ASN A 179 -20.70 -15.46 1.19
CA ASN A 179 -19.88 -16.58 1.65
C ASN A 179 -18.40 -16.15 1.77
N PRO A 180 -18.05 -15.30 2.76
CA PRO A 180 -16.69 -14.79 2.91
C PRO A 180 -15.64 -15.91 3.12
N GLU A 181 -16.04 -17.05 3.66
CA GLU A 181 -15.19 -18.24 3.88
C GLU A 181 -14.68 -18.85 2.57
N GLN A 182 -15.40 -18.64 1.46
CA GLN A 182 -15.09 -19.25 0.16
C GLN A 182 -14.19 -18.38 -0.72
N ILE A 183 -13.79 -17.20 -0.25
CA ILE A 183 -12.93 -16.29 -1.01
C ILE A 183 -11.52 -16.90 -1.16
N ASP A 184 -11.14 -17.20 -2.40
CA ASP A 184 -9.73 -17.39 -2.77
C ASP A 184 -9.07 -16.02 -2.91
N TRP A 185 -8.39 -15.58 -1.85
CA TRP A 185 -7.69 -14.30 -1.83
C TRP A 185 -6.68 -14.16 -2.96
N LYS A 186 -5.93 -15.21 -3.28
CA LYS A 186 -4.91 -15.12 -4.33
C LYS A 186 -5.58 -14.86 -5.68
N SER A 187 -6.60 -15.64 -6.01
CA SER A 187 -7.35 -15.45 -7.25
C SER A 187 -8.01 -14.07 -7.29
N TYR A 188 -8.69 -13.66 -6.21
CA TYR A 188 -9.34 -12.35 -6.11
C TYR A 188 -8.36 -11.19 -6.37
N TRP A 189 -7.20 -11.17 -5.71
CA TRP A 189 -6.24 -10.09 -5.89
C TRP A 189 -5.65 -10.07 -7.30
N VAL A 190 -5.27 -11.22 -7.83
CA VAL A 190 -4.64 -11.31 -9.16
C VAL A 190 -5.62 -11.04 -10.29
N ASN A 191 -6.82 -11.60 -10.21
CA ASN A 191 -7.78 -11.61 -11.30
C ASN A 191 -8.78 -10.47 -11.24
N ASN A 192 -9.02 -9.88 -10.07
CA ASN A 192 -10.00 -8.82 -9.90
C ASN A 192 -9.29 -7.51 -9.55
N GLN A 193 -8.62 -7.45 -8.40
CA GLN A 193 -8.11 -6.18 -7.87
C GLN A 193 -6.97 -5.60 -8.71
N ILE A 194 -5.93 -6.39 -9.02
CA ILE A 194 -4.80 -5.93 -9.86
C ILE A 194 -5.29 -5.57 -11.27
N LYS A 195 -6.11 -6.42 -11.89
CA LYS A 195 -6.67 -6.13 -13.22
C LYS A 195 -7.55 -4.88 -13.22
N GLY A 196 -8.32 -4.66 -12.16
CA GLY A 196 -9.12 -3.46 -11.97
C GLY A 196 -8.27 -2.20 -11.88
N ILE A 197 -7.21 -2.23 -11.07
CA ILE A 197 -6.24 -1.12 -10.98
C ILE A 197 -5.61 -0.83 -12.34
N GLU A 198 -5.18 -1.86 -13.07
CA GLU A 198 -4.58 -1.70 -14.40
C GLU A 198 -5.53 -1.10 -15.42
N ARG A 199 -6.80 -1.53 -15.40
CA ARG A 199 -7.79 -1.07 -16.36
C ARG A 199 -8.29 0.34 -16.06
N TRP A 200 -8.50 0.67 -14.79
CA TRP A 200 -9.26 1.87 -14.40
C TRP A 200 -8.41 2.93 -13.72
N VAL A 201 -7.36 2.56 -12.98
CA VAL A 201 -6.56 3.49 -12.17
C VAL A 201 -5.26 3.89 -12.86
N GLN A 202 -4.50 2.94 -13.39
CA GLN A 202 -3.20 3.21 -14.01
C GLN A 202 -3.28 4.19 -15.19
N PRO A 203 -4.26 4.11 -16.12
CA PRO A 203 -4.34 5.04 -17.22
C PRO A 203 -4.54 6.49 -16.76
N GLU A 204 -5.26 6.70 -15.66
CA GLU A 204 -5.47 8.03 -15.07
C GLU A 204 -4.23 8.55 -14.37
N ALA A 205 -3.53 7.67 -13.61
CA ALA A 205 -2.27 8.03 -12.95
C ALA A 205 -1.20 8.44 -13.97
N VAL A 206 -1.10 7.74 -15.10
CA VAL A 206 -0.19 8.09 -16.19
C VAL A 206 -0.60 9.42 -16.82
N LYS A 207 -1.90 9.66 -17.11
CA LYS A 207 -2.39 10.96 -17.60
C LYS A 207 -2.03 12.12 -16.67
N ALA A 208 -2.16 11.92 -15.35
CA ALA A 208 -1.79 12.92 -14.35
C ALA A 208 -0.27 13.17 -14.28
N TRP A 209 0.55 12.19 -14.66
CA TRP A 209 2.00 12.37 -14.77
C TRP A 209 2.39 13.07 -16.08
N THR A 210 1.60 12.93 -17.15
CA THR A 210 1.81 13.66 -18.42
C THR A 210 1.39 15.13 -18.34
N PHE A 211 0.56 15.51 -17.35
CA PHE A 211 0.25 16.90 -17.05
C PHE A 211 1.17 17.45 -15.95
N ARG A 212 2.37 17.87 -16.35
CA ARG A 212 3.09 18.95 -15.68
C ARG A 212 3.65 19.89 -16.75
N ILE A 213 3.33 21.17 -16.55
CA ILE A 213 3.68 22.37 -17.34
C ILE A 213 5.13 22.35 -17.79
#